data_AF-A0A419YAY5-F1
#
_entry.id   AF-A0A419YAY5-F1
#
_cell.length_a   1.000
_cell.length_b   1.000
_cell.length_c   1.000
_cell.angle_alpha   90.00
_cell.angle_beta   90.00
_cell.angle_gamma   90.00
#
_symmetry.space_group_name_H-M   'P 1'
#
loop_
_entity.id
_entity.type
_entity.pdbx_description
1 polymer ?
#
loop_
_entity_poly.entity_id
_entity_poly.type
_entity_poly.pdbx_seq_one_letter_code
_entity_poly.pdbx_strand_id
1 'polypeptide(L)'
;MPAPTELLEPPEIALLRRALGEWIGPARCSDELAFAMGFTDAEDLRTRRQQLDSALADDLPLSSADWARVLVASEIVFVSDLFGSGYEWRTTTGLDDETTIRTLRSIQRKLGPTLRPHYFKRPSE
;
A
#
# COMPACT_ATOMS: atom_id res chain seq x y z
N MET A 1 -2.80 18.12 -4.65
CA MET A 1 -1.94 17.12 -3.97
C MET A 1 -0.86 16.70 -4.93
N PRO A 2 0.35 16.37 -4.48
CA PRO A 2 1.42 15.97 -5.38
C PRO A 2 1.07 14.66 -6.11
N ALA A 3 1.52 14.55 -7.35
CA ALA A 3 1.43 13.34 -8.15
C ALA A 3 2.42 12.26 -7.63
N PRO A 4 2.15 10.97 -7.86
CA PRO A 4 3.06 9.88 -7.49
C PRO A 4 4.52 10.10 -7.90
N THR A 5 4.79 10.52 -9.14
CA THR A 5 6.16 10.71 -9.67
C THR A 5 6.88 11.92 -9.07
N GLU A 6 6.15 12.88 -8.49
CA GLU A 6 6.76 13.99 -7.73
C GLU A 6 7.29 13.53 -6.36
N LEU A 7 6.80 12.39 -5.85
CA LEU A 7 7.16 11.87 -4.53
C LEU A 7 8.01 10.60 -4.59
N LEU A 8 7.85 9.76 -5.60
CA LEU A 8 8.40 8.40 -5.66
C LEU A 8 9.04 8.11 -7.03
N GLU A 9 10.07 7.27 -7.02
CA GLU A 9 10.69 6.77 -8.24
C GLU A 9 9.86 5.65 -8.90
N PRO A 10 10.05 5.36 -10.20
CA PRO A 10 9.33 4.28 -10.87
C PRO A 10 9.39 2.91 -10.17
N PRO A 11 10.53 2.43 -9.60
CA PRO A 11 10.57 1.18 -8.86
C PRO A 11 9.73 1.19 -7.58
N GLU A 12 9.63 2.36 -6.93
CA GLU A 12 8.84 2.54 -5.71
C GLU A 12 7.34 2.49 -6.04
N ILE A 13 6.92 3.18 -7.11
CA ILE A 13 5.55 3.11 -7.62
C ILE A 13 5.20 1.68 -8.06
N ALA A 14 6.11 1.02 -8.79
CA ALA A 14 5.92 -0.36 -9.23
C ALA A 14 5.75 -1.34 -8.05
N LEU A 15 6.52 -1.16 -6.97
CA LEU A 15 6.36 -1.95 -5.75
C LEU A 15 4.98 -1.77 -5.12
N LEU A 16 4.51 -0.53 -4.96
CA LEU A 16 3.18 -0.25 -4.38
C LEU A 16 2.06 -0.88 -5.21
N ARG A 17 2.14 -0.75 -6.53
CA ARG A 17 1.18 -1.37 -7.47
C ARG A 17 1.21 -2.90 -7.37
N ARG A 18 2.41 -3.49 -7.32
CA ARG A 18 2.56 -4.94 -7.17
C ARG A 18 2.00 -5.44 -5.85
N ALA A 19 2.18 -4.69 -4.76
CA ALA A 19 1.67 -5.01 -3.44
C ALA A 19 0.14 -4.91 -3.38
N LEU A 20 -0.46 -3.85 -3.95
CA LEU A 20 -1.92 -3.79 -4.16
C LEU A 20 -2.41 -5.02 -4.93
N GLY A 21 -1.63 -5.45 -5.93
CA GLY A 21 -1.67 -6.70 -6.68
C GLY A 21 -2.02 -7.97 -5.91
N GLU A 22 -1.46 -8.10 -4.71
CA GLU A 22 -1.52 -9.33 -3.92
C GLU A 22 -2.84 -9.52 -3.16
N TRP A 23 -3.61 -8.44 -2.96
CA TRP A 23 -4.92 -8.49 -2.31
C TRP A 23 -6.05 -9.06 -3.18
N ILE A 24 -5.75 -9.48 -4.43
CA ILE A 24 -6.66 -10.30 -5.28
C ILE A 24 -6.33 -11.80 -5.16
N GLY A 25 -5.19 -12.15 -4.54
CA GLY A 25 -4.67 -13.51 -4.45
C GLY A 25 -4.99 -14.21 -3.11
N PRO A 26 -4.03 -14.96 -2.53
CA PRO A 26 -4.24 -15.78 -1.33
C PRO A 26 -4.41 -14.97 -0.03
N ALA A 27 -4.13 -13.67 -0.07
CA ALA A 27 -4.32 -12.77 1.06
C ALA A 27 -5.81 -12.73 1.47
N ARG A 28 -6.12 -13.30 2.64
CA ARG A 28 -7.48 -13.30 3.20
C ARG A 28 -7.71 -12.01 3.97
N CYS A 29 -8.19 -10.98 3.28
CA CYS A 29 -8.57 -9.74 3.96
C CYS A 29 -9.94 -9.91 4.62
N SER A 30 -9.98 -9.90 5.96
CA SER A 30 -11.23 -9.75 6.70
C SER A 30 -11.66 -8.28 6.73
N ASP A 31 -12.91 -8.01 7.09
CA ASP A 31 -13.41 -6.64 7.22
C ASP A 31 -12.63 -5.86 8.29
N GLU A 32 -12.24 -6.52 9.40
CA GLU A 32 -11.43 -5.90 10.45
C GLU A 32 -10.03 -5.52 9.97
N LEU A 33 -9.41 -6.36 9.14
CA LEU A 33 -8.10 -6.06 8.57
C LEU A 33 -8.21 -4.93 7.54
N ALA A 34 -9.25 -4.94 6.69
CA ALA A 34 -9.50 -3.85 5.76
C ALA A 34 -9.74 -2.52 6.49
N PHE A 35 -10.51 -2.56 7.57
CA PHE A 35 -10.74 -1.40 8.44
C PHE A 35 -9.44 -0.89 9.07
N ALA A 36 -8.59 -1.79 9.58
CA ALA A 36 -7.28 -1.43 10.14
C ALA A 36 -6.35 -0.76 9.11
N MET A 37 -6.49 -1.09 7.83
CA MET A 37 -5.77 -0.45 6.71
C MET A 37 -6.41 0.87 6.25
N GLY A 38 -7.56 1.27 6.81
CA GLY A 38 -8.26 2.51 6.49
C GLY A 38 -9.30 2.39 5.37
N PHE A 39 -9.69 1.18 4.98
CA PHE A 39 -10.86 0.91 4.14
C PHE A 39 -12.11 0.79 5.00
N THR A 40 -13.28 0.74 4.37
CA THR A 40 -14.55 0.52 5.08
C THR A 40 -14.72 -0.93 5.49
N ASP A 41 -14.43 -1.85 4.56
CA ASP A 41 -14.57 -3.31 4.68
C ASP A 41 -13.75 -3.99 3.55
N ALA A 42 -13.80 -5.32 3.45
CA ALA A 42 -13.06 -6.06 2.43
C ALA A 42 -13.55 -5.79 0.99
N GLU A 43 -14.81 -5.41 0.79
CA GLU A 43 -15.38 -5.05 -0.52
C GLU A 43 -14.86 -3.68 -0.99
N ASP A 44 -14.82 -2.70 -0.08
CA ASP A 44 -14.24 -1.37 -0.32
C ASP A 44 -12.75 -1.49 -0.67
N LEU A 45 -12.02 -2.38 0.01
CA LEU A 45 -10.63 -2.67 -0.36
C LEU A 45 -10.53 -3.18 -1.79
N ARG A 46 -11.31 -4.20 -2.16
CA ARG A 46 -11.29 -4.76 -3.53
C ARG A 46 -11.60 -3.71 -4.59
N THR A 47 -12.61 -2.87 -4.33
CA THR A 47 -13.05 -1.83 -5.27
C THR A 47 -12.02 -0.71 -5.37
N ARG A 48 -11.57 -0.16 -4.24
CA ARG A 48 -10.64 0.96 -4.21
C ARG A 48 -9.24 0.58 -4.69
N ARG A 49 -8.81 -0.67 -4.48
CA ARG A 49 -7.51 -1.14 -4.98
C ARG A 49 -7.33 -0.85 -6.48
N GLN A 50 -8.36 -1.09 -7.30
CA GLN A 50 -8.28 -0.80 -8.74
C GLN A 50 -8.12 0.71 -8.99
N GLN A 51 -8.86 1.54 -8.26
CA GLN A 51 -8.78 3.00 -8.36
C GLN A 51 -7.39 3.51 -7.95
N LEU A 52 -6.82 2.95 -6.88
CA LEU A 52 -5.50 3.28 -6.38
C LEU A 52 -4.40 2.82 -7.35
N ASP A 53 -4.51 1.62 -7.93
CA ASP A 53 -3.57 1.15 -8.96
C ASP A 53 -3.59 2.04 -10.19
N SER A 54 -4.78 2.41 -10.69
CA SER A 54 -4.92 3.34 -11.81
C SER A 54 -4.36 4.72 -11.47
N ALA A 55 -4.63 5.26 -10.28
CA ALA A 55 -4.08 6.54 -9.88
C ALA A 55 -2.53 6.53 -9.81
N LEU A 56 -1.94 5.44 -9.33
CA LEU A 56 -0.48 5.26 -9.34
C LEU A 56 0.08 5.09 -10.77
N ALA A 57 -0.66 4.41 -11.65
CA ALA A 57 -0.25 4.16 -13.03
C ALA A 57 -0.33 5.42 -13.91
N ASP A 58 -1.40 6.18 -13.75
CA ASP A 58 -1.73 7.36 -14.54
C ASP A 58 -1.19 8.66 -13.92
N ASP A 59 -0.34 8.52 -12.89
CA ASP A 59 0.29 9.63 -12.15
C ASP A 59 -0.71 10.66 -11.62
N LEU A 60 -1.88 10.17 -11.16
CA LEU A 60 -2.93 11.01 -10.62
C LEU A 60 -2.68 11.32 -9.14
N PRO A 61 -2.89 12.56 -8.69
CA PRO A 61 -2.76 12.94 -7.28
C PRO A 61 -3.58 12.06 -6.35
N LEU A 62 -2.92 11.52 -5.32
CA LEU A 62 -3.56 10.74 -4.26
C LEU A 62 -3.82 11.58 -3.02
N SER A 63 -4.93 11.29 -2.32
CA SER A 63 -5.17 11.89 -1.01
C SER A 63 -4.17 11.39 0.02
N SER A 64 -3.93 12.13 1.10
CA SER A 64 -3.01 11.67 2.14
C SER A 64 -3.57 10.43 2.86
N ALA A 65 -4.89 10.24 2.88
CA ALA A 65 -5.53 9.01 3.35
C ALA A 65 -5.31 7.84 2.38
N ASP A 66 -5.34 8.07 1.07
CA ASP A 66 -5.04 7.04 0.07
C ASP A 66 -3.57 6.64 0.10
N TRP A 67 -2.65 7.59 0.29
CA TRP A 67 -1.24 7.25 0.55
C TRP A 67 -1.07 6.38 1.79
N ALA A 68 -1.82 6.65 2.86
CA ALA A 68 -1.79 5.83 4.08
C ALA A 68 -2.31 4.41 3.80
N ARG A 69 -3.45 4.28 3.13
CA ARG A 69 -4.03 2.98 2.72
C ARG A 69 -3.05 2.16 1.90
N VAL A 70 -2.47 2.76 0.87
CA VAL A 70 -1.52 2.09 -0.02
C VAL A 70 -0.27 1.64 0.75
N LEU A 71 0.27 2.51 1.61
CA LEU A 71 1.47 2.20 2.37
C LEU A 71 1.23 1.05 3.36
N VAL A 72 0.19 1.14 4.19
CA VAL A 72 -0.12 0.12 5.21
C VAL A 72 -0.48 -1.22 4.54
N ALA A 73 -1.28 -1.20 3.48
CA ALA A 73 -1.59 -2.40 2.71
C ALA A 73 -0.33 -3.04 2.11
N SER A 74 0.64 -2.22 1.67
CA SER A 74 1.92 -2.74 1.14
C SER A 74 2.80 -3.34 2.23
N GLU A 75 2.82 -2.72 3.42
CA GLU A 75 3.57 -3.22 4.57
C GLU A 75 3.04 -4.57 5.06
N ILE A 76 1.73 -4.69 5.21
CA ILE A 76 1.09 -5.93 5.71
C ILE A 76 1.27 -7.06 4.70
N VAL A 77 0.99 -6.79 3.41
CA VAL A 77 1.00 -7.87 2.41
C VAL A 77 2.41 -8.41 2.17
N PHE A 78 3.43 -7.56 2.28
CA PHE A 78 4.81 -7.99 2.14
C PHE A 78 5.33 -8.74 3.38
N VAL A 79 5.06 -8.24 4.58
CA VAL A 79 5.76 -8.73 5.80
C VAL A 79 5.02 -9.89 6.48
N SER A 80 3.70 -9.96 6.35
CA SER A 80 2.89 -10.90 7.13
C SER A 80 2.66 -12.22 6.37
N ASP A 81 3.05 -13.34 6.99
CA ASP A 81 2.63 -14.68 6.56
C ASP A 81 1.20 -15.00 6.99
N LEU A 82 0.70 -14.34 8.04
CA LEU A 82 -0.63 -14.59 8.59
C LEU A 82 -1.72 -13.89 7.77
N PHE A 83 -1.47 -12.64 7.36
CA PHE A 83 -2.45 -11.79 6.70
C PHE A 83 -2.08 -11.49 5.24
N GLY A 84 -0.80 -11.51 4.92
CA GLY A 84 -0.25 -11.14 3.62
C GLY A 84 0.23 -12.33 2.81
N SER A 85 1.15 -12.05 1.89
CA SER A 85 1.84 -13.05 1.08
C SER A 85 3.32 -13.19 1.46
N GLY A 86 3.75 -12.90 2.69
CA GLY A 86 5.18 -12.87 3.07
C GLY A 86 5.98 -14.09 2.59
N TYR A 87 5.56 -15.29 2.99
CA TYR A 87 6.19 -16.56 2.58
C TYR A 87 6.12 -16.79 1.05
N GLU A 88 5.03 -16.35 0.43
CA GLU A 88 4.79 -16.53 -1.01
C GLU A 88 5.31 -15.37 -1.86
N TRP A 89 5.83 -14.30 -1.26
CA TRP A 89 6.05 -13.00 -1.89
C TRP A 89 6.97 -13.11 -3.09
N ARG A 90 8.09 -13.82 -2.91
CA ARG A 90 9.03 -14.08 -3.99
C ARG A 90 8.41 -14.91 -5.12
N THR A 91 7.53 -15.86 -4.78
CA THR A 91 6.88 -16.75 -5.75
C THR A 91 5.81 -16.02 -6.55
N THR A 92 4.98 -15.21 -5.89
CA THR A 92 3.88 -14.49 -6.54
C THR A 92 4.40 -13.27 -7.27
N THR A 93 5.34 -12.52 -6.69
CA THR A 93 5.81 -11.24 -7.23
C THR A 93 7.10 -11.30 -8.04
N GLY A 94 7.94 -12.32 -7.82
CA GLY A 94 9.30 -12.40 -8.36
C GLY A 94 10.32 -11.49 -7.66
N LEU A 95 9.91 -10.71 -6.65
CA LEU A 95 10.76 -9.79 -5.91
C LEU A 95 11.39 -10.49 -4.70
N ASP A 96 12.67 -10.23 -4.45
CA ASP A 96 13.35 -10.72 -3.25
C ASP A 96 13.10 -9.81 -2.04
N ASP A 97 13.15 -10.38 -0.85
CA ASP A 97 12.89 -9.68 0.41
C ASP A 97 13.85 -8.50 0.64
N GLU A 98 15.13 -8.67 0.32
CA GLU A 98 16.17 -7.66 0.59
C GLU A 98 15.93 -6.39 -0.25
N THR A 99 15.68 -6.57 -1.55
CA THR A 99 15.33 -5.47 -2.46
C THR A 99 13.99 -4.87 -2.09
N THR A 100 13.01 -5.69 -1.70
CA THR A 100 11.67 -5.24 -1.34
C THR A 100 11.70 -4.36 -0.09
N ILE A 101 12.33 -4.83 1.01
CA ILE A 101 12.40 -4.05 2.25
C ILE A 101 13.20 -2.76 2.07
N ARG A 102 14.26 -2.76 1.25
CA ARG A 102 15.05 -1.55 0.96
C ARG A 102 14.22 -0.50 0.24
N THR A 103 13.44 -0.92 -0.76
CA THR A 103 12.53 -0.05 -1.52
C THR A 103 11.40 0.45 -0.63
N LEU A 104 10.78 -0.42 0.17
CA LEU A 104 9.71 -0.04 1.11
C LEU A 104 10.18 0.99 2.14
N ARG A 105 11.40 0.84 2.68
CA ARG A 105 11.99 1.83 3.59
C ARG A 105 12.24 3.18 2.90
N SER A 106 12.54 3.17 1.60
CA SER A 106 12.67 4.40 0.81
C SER A 106 11.32 5.11 0.66
N ILE A 107 10.28 4.36 0.29
CA ILE A 107 8.89 4.85 0.20
C ILE A 107 8.46 5.50 1.53
N GLN A 108 8.64 4.79 2.65
CA GLN A 108 8.25 5.28 3.98
C GLN A 108 8.91 6.63 4.32
N ARG A 109 10.19 6.80 3.98
CA ARG A 109 10.90 8.07 4.20
C ARG A 109 10.35 9.19 3.33
N LYS A 110 10.07 8.91 2.06
CA LYS A 110 9.57 9.89 1.08
C LYS A 110 8.12 10.29 1.33
N LEU A 111 7.27 9.36 1.74
CA LEU A 111 5.87 9.62 2.08
C LEU A 111 5.69 10.19 3.49
N GLY A 112 6.68 10.03 4.37
CA GLY A 112 6.63 10.52 5.76
C GLY A 112 6.11 11.96 5.91
N PRO A 113 6.64 12.96 5.17
CA PRO A 113 6.13 14.33 5.20
C PRO A 113 4.65 14.46 4.80
N THR A 114 4.21 13.73 3.77
CA THR A 114 2.82 13.72 3.27
C THR A 114 1.84 13.08 4.26
N LEU A 115 2.32 12.11 5.05
CA LEU A 115 1.51 11.33 6.00
C LEU A 115 1.51 11.88 7.42
N ARG A 116 2.53 12.66 7.82
CA ARG A 116 2.63 13.30 9.15
C ARG A 116 1.33 13.95 9.64
N PRO A 117 0.57 14.71 8.83
CA PRO A 117 -0.69 15.31 9.26
C PRO A 117 -1.77 14.29 9.66
N HIS A 118 -1.68 13.03 9.21
CA HIS A 118 -2.63 11.96 9.52
C HIS A 118 -2.22 11.09 10.71
N TYR A 119 -0.92 10.93 10.98
CA TYR A 119 -0.47 10.19 12.17
C TYR A 119 -0.96 10.79 13.50
N PHE A 120 -1.32 12.08 13.51
CA PHE A 120 -1.77 12.80 14.70
C PHE A 120 -3.27 13.09 14.78
N LYS A 121 -4.07 12.67 13.79
CA LYS A 121 -5.53 12.78 13.89
C LYS A 121 -6.08 11.48 14.46
N ARG A 122 -6.56 11.54 15.72
CA ARG A 122 -7.38 10.47 16.28
C ARG A 122 -8.59 10.24 15.36
N PRO A 123 -9.07 8.99 15.18
CA PRO A 123 -10.33 8.70 14.47
C PRO A 123 -11.61 9.27 15.12
N SER A 124 -11.51 10.18 16.09
CA SER A 124 -12.63 10.81 16.76
C SER A 124 -12.17 12.05 17.52
N GLU A 125 -12.07 13.16 16.81
CA GLU A 125 -12.32 14.54 17.27
C GLU A 125 -12.64 15.43 16.06
#